data_AF-A0A1G5DIM3-F1
#
_entry.id   AF-A0A1G5DIM3-F1
#
_cell.length_a   1.000
_cell.length_b   1.000
_cell.length_c   1.000
_cell.angle_alpha   90.00
_cell.angle_beta   90.00
_cell.angle_gamma   90.00
#
_symmetry.space_group_name_H-M   'P 1'
#
loop_
_entity.id
_entity.type
_entity.pdbx_description
1 polymer ?
#
loop_
_entity_poly.entity_id
_entity_poly.type
_entity_poly.pdbx_seq_one_letter_code
_entity_poly.pdbx_strand_id
1 'polypeptide(L)'
;MRNFILLVALAILSSSCISQKSLERKSDFKANLFQKESFEGLYENAVPEEEGNYSLWQDLYKNKSFKDQAFIADFTQVELELVSDKLLKANLYRRGRLEDTIELKGKIRSGYFVVDRKLTLIPLPIFYYQKELKTILGNDNDGNLVLVQGKMTEYVYFLSLFGGDRDTVTARYAKLD
;
A
#
# COMPACT_ATOMS: atom_id res chain seq x y z
N MET A 1 14.78 -32.18 -18.00
CA MET A 1 15.21 -31.31 -16.87
C MET A 1 15.70 -29.94 -17.32
N ARG A 2 16.69 -29.80 -18.23
CA ARG A 2 17.19 -28.49 -18.70
C ARG A 2 16.11 -27.55 -19.24
N ASN A 3 15.22 -28.05 -20.10
CA ASN A 3 14.15 -27.24 -20.70
C ASN A 3 13.07 -26.84 -19.67
N PHE A 4 12.87 -27.64 -18.63
CA PHE A 4 11.93 -27.35 -17.54
C PHE A 4 12.45 -26.23 -16.63
N ILE A 5 13.75 -26.24 -16.30
CA ILE A 5 14.41 -25.16 -15.54
C ILE A 5 14.36 -23.84 -16.31
N LEU A 6 14.56 -23.88 -17.63
CA LEU A 6 14.45 -22.71 -18.51
C LEU A 6 13.04 -22.12 -18.53
N LEU A 7 12.01 -22.97 -18.61
CA LEU A 7 10.60 -22.52 -18.59
C LEU A 7 10.22 -21.88 -17.24
N VAL A 8 10.67 -22.46 -16.12
CA VAL A 8 10.44 -21.87 -14.79
C VAL A 8 11.17 -20.54 -14.65
N ALA A 9 12.41 -20.43 -15.12
CA ALA A 9 13.16 -19.18 -15.10
C ALA A 9 12.50 -18.09 -15.95
N LEU A 10 12.02 -18.43 -17.16
CA LEU A 10 11.26 -17.49 -17.99
C LEU A 10 9.95 -17.06 -17.33
N ALA A 11 9.21 -17.98 -16.70
CA ALA A 11 7.97 -17.67 -16.00
C ALA A 11 8.19 -16.65 -14.85
N ILE A 12 9.26 -16.83 -14.09
CA ILE A 12 9.66 -15.89 -13.02
C ILE A 12 10.06 -14.53 -13.61
N LEU A 13 10.80 -14.50 -14.72
CA LEU A 13 11.19 -13.25 -15.38
C LEU A 13 10.01 -12.51 -16.02
N SER A 14 8.97 -13.23 -16.42
CA SER A 14 7.73 -12.65 -16.97
C SER A 14 6.71 -12.23 -15.91
N SER A 15 6.96 -12.51 -14.62
CA SER A 15 6.05 -12.11 -13.55
C SER A 15 5.97 -10.59 -13.46
N SER A 16 4.79 -10.05 -13.76
CA SER A 16 4.62 -8.60 -13.82
C SER A 16 4.43 -8.06 -12.42
N CYS A 17 5.40 -7.30 -11.90
CA CYS A 17 5.23 -6.66 -10.61
C CYS A 17 4.46 -5.33 -10.73
N ILE A 18 3.84 -4.88 -9.64
CA ILE A 18 3.22 -3.55 -9.58
C ILE A 18 4.31 -2.47 -9.58
N SER A 19 4.26 -1.60 -10.59
CA SER A 19 5.20 -0.49 -10.72
C SER A 19 4.72 0.75 -9.94
N GLN A 20 5.64 1.63 -9.56
CA GLN A 20 5.25 2.92 -8.96
C GLN A 20 4.49 3.78 -9.99
N LYS A 21 4.99 3.85 -11.23
CA LYS A 21 4.36 4.61 -12.33
C LYS A 21 2.93 4.17 -12.62
N SER A 22 2.61 2.88 -12.46
CA SER A 22 1.23 2.40 -12.62
C SER A 22 0.30 2.91 -11.53
N LEU A 23 0.80 3.09 -10.30
CA LEU A 23 0.03 3.68 -9.21
C LEU A 23 -0.15 5.19 -9.41
N GLU A 24 0.92 5.89 -9.77
CA GLU A 24 0.88 7.33 -10.08
C GLU A 24 -0.14 7.66 -11.19
N ARG A 25 -0.23 6.82 -12.25
CA ARG A 25 -1.22 7.01 -13.33
C ARG A 25 -2.67 6.76 -12.91
N LYS A 26 -2.88 5.94 -11.89
CA LYS A 26 -4.21 5.63 -11.34
C LYS A 26 -4.61 6.59 -10.23
N SER A 27 -3.64 7.33 -9.68
CA SER A 27 -3.91 8.49 -8.85
C SER A 27 -4.50 9.58 -9.73
N ASP A 28 -5.66 10.07 -9.35
CA ASP A 28 -6.26 11.30 -9.85
C ASP A 28 -5.53 12.55 -9.32
N PHE A 29 -4.65 12.36 -8.35
CA PHE A 29 -3.70 13.35 -7.86
C PHE A 29 -2.31 13.17 -8.50
N LYS A 30 -1.74 14.28 -8.98
CA LYS A 30 -0.33 14.34 -9.37
C LYS A 30 0.47 15.06 -8.30
N ALA A 31 1.37 14.32 -7.67
CA ALA A 31 2.26 14.93 -6.70
C ALA A 31 3.22 15.94 -7.33
N ASN A 32 3.24 17.13 -6.74
CA ASN A 32 4.29 18.12 -6.93
C ASN A 32 5.53 17.71 -6.10
N LEU A 33 6.40 18.66 -5.78
CA LEU A 33 7.51 18.39 -4.86
C LEU A 33 6.97 17.90 -3.51
N PHE A 34 7.53 16.83 -2.97
CA PHE A 34 7.17 16.34 -1.64
C PHE A 34 7.55 17.39 -0.60
N GLN A 35 6.59 17.81 0.22
CA GLN A 35 6.81 18.74 1.33
C GLN A 35 6.51 18.00 2.63
N LYS A 36 7.47 17.99 3.55
CA LYS A 36 7.38 17.23 4.79
C LYS A 36 6.27 17.80 5.68
N GLU A 37 6.21 19.12 5.78
CA GLU A 37 5.30 19.87 6.63
C GLU A 37 3.84 19.71 6.18
N SER A 38 3.60 19.56 4.88
CA SER A 38 2.25 19.26 4.38
C SER A 38 1.84 17.81 4.64
N PHE A 39 2.81 16.89 4.63
CA PHE A 39 2.60 15.45 4.77
C PHE A 39 2.46 14.97 6.20
N GLU A 40 3.23 15.53 7.12
CA GLU A 40 3.06 15.26 8.55
C GLU A 40 1.79 15.93 9.08
N GLY A 41 1.15 15.25 10.03
CA GLY A 41 -0.05 15.76 10.68
C GLY A 41 -1.06 14.67 11.05
N LEU A 42 -2.20 15.13 11.57
CA LEU A 42 -3.30 14.28 11.98
C LEU A 42 -4.32 14.16 10.86
N TYR A 43 -4.76 12.93 10.57
CA TYR A 43 -5.72 12.63 9.53
C TYR A 43 -6.94 11.92 10.09
N GLU A 44 -8.08 12.14 9.45
CA GLU A 44 -9.27 11.31 9.67
C GLU A 44 -8.95 9.85 9.33
N ASN A 45 -9.40 8.94 10.19
CA ASN A 45 -9.17 7.53 9.93
C ASN A 45 -10.26 6.91 9.05
N ALA A 46 -11.50 7.39 9.12
CA ALA A 46 -12.62 6.88 8.32
C ALA A 46 -12.67 7.55 6.94
N VAL A 47 -13.14 6.83 5.92
CA VAL A 47 -13.49 7.44 4.62
C VAL A 47 -14.97 7.85 4.70
N PRO A 48 -15.32 9.14 4.54
CA PRO A 48 -16.69 9.62 4.77
C PRO A 48 -17.77 9.03 3.85
N GLU A 49 -17.38 8.56 2.65
CA GLU A 49 -18.32 8.25 1.55
C GLU A 49 -18.47 6.76 1.24
N GLU A 50 -17.75 5.86 1.94
CA GLU A 50 -17.83 4.41 1.68
C GLU A 50 -18.57 3.65 2.79
N GLU A 51 -19.64 2.93 2.42
CA GLU A 51 -20.25 1.90 3.27
C GLU A 51 -19.29 0.71 3.39
N GLY A 52 -18.44 0.76 4.41
CA GLY A 52 -17.51 -0.31 4.72
C GLY A 52 -16.55 0.14 5.82
N ASN A 53 -16.09 -0.80 6.64
CA ASN A 53 -15.04 -0.53 7.62
C ASN A 53 -13.70 -0.34 6.89
N TYR A 54 -13.57 0.69 6.05
CA TYR A 54 -12.36 1.12 5.39
C TYR A 54 -11.76 2.28 6.18
N SER A 55 -10.49 2.12 6.55
CA SER A 55 -9.78 3.11 7.34
C SER A 55 -8.33 3.24 6.93
N LEU A 56 -7.79 4.44 7.11
CA LEU A 56 -6.38 4.72 6.88
C LEU A 56 -5.51 3.74 7.64
N TRP A 57 -5.84 3.48 8.91
CA TRP A 57 -5.13 2.54 9.75
C TRP A 57 -5.08 1.13 9.15
N GLN A 58 -6.21 0.60 8.66
CA GLN A 58 -6.21 -0.71 8.01
C GLN A 58 -5.37 -0.73 6.74
N ASP A 59 -5.46 0.31 5.92
CA ASP A 59 -4.69 0.39 4.68
C ASP A 59 -3.19 0.48 4.94
N LEU A 60 -2.77 1.21 5.97
CA LEU A 60 -1.38 1.21 6.41
C LEU A 60 -0.98 -0.15 7.02
N TYR A 61 -1.84 -0.77 7.83
CA TYR A 61 -1.54 -2.06 8.48
C TYR A 61 -1.41 -3.22 7.48
N LYS A 62 -2.09 -3.17 6.34
CA LYS A 62 -1.91 -4.14 5.24
C LYS A 62 -0.47 -4.16 4.75
N ASN A 63 0.23 -3.02 4.74
CA ASN A 63 1.66 -2.94 4.40
C ASN A 63 2.55 -3.66 5.42
N LYS A 64 2.09 -3.83 6.68
CA LYS A 64 2.78 -4.62 7.71
C LYS A 64 2.48 -6.11 7.60
N SER A 65 1.23 -6.53 7.37
CA SER A 65 0.81 -7.93 7.57
C SER A 65 0.14 -8.64 6.37
N PHE A 66 -0.22 -7.95 5.27
CA PHE A 66 -1.12 -8.44 4.20
C PHE A 66 -2.53 -8.83 4.67
N LYS A 67 -2.85 -8.66 5.96
CA LYS A 67 -4.14 -9.02 6.53
C LYS A 67 -5.06 -7.81 6.52
N ASP A 68 -6.28 -8.04 6.09
CA ASP A 68 -7.38 -7.14 6.39
C ASP A 68 -7.76 -7.37 7.86
N GLN A 69 -7.48 -6.40 8.71
CA GLN A 69 -7.89 -6.44 10.11
C GLN A 69 -9.27 -5.81 10.20
N ALA A 70 -10.24 -6.51 10.80
CA ALA A 70 -11.50 -5.88 11.17
C ALA A 70 -11.18 -4.76 12.18
N PHE A 71 -11.48 -3.52 11.81
CA PHE A 71 -11.19 -2.34 12.60
C PHE A 71 -12.35 -1.38 12.50
N ILE A 72 -12.78 -0.84 13.64
CA ILE A 72 -13.86 0.14 13.74
C ILE A 72 -13.21 1.52 13.87
N ALA A 73 -13.39 2.34 12.83
CA ALA A 73 -12.78 3.65 12.68
C ALA A 73 -13.41 4.76 13.56
N ASP A 74 -14.50 4.46 14.25
CA ASP A 74 -15.23 5.43 15.06
C ASP A 74 -14.35 6.12 16.10
N PHE A 75 -14.35 7.45 16.06
CA PHE A 75 -13.60 8.33 16.96
C PHE A 75 -12.09 8.05 16.96
N THR A 76 -11.55 7.63 15.81
CA THR A 76 -10.12 7.39 15.62
C THR A 76 -9.51 8.32 14.60
N GLN A 77 -8.22 8.60 14.80
CA GLN A 77 -7.40 9.47 13.98
C GLN A 77 -6.04 8.82 13.79
N VAL A 78 -5.38 9.11 12.67
CA VAL A 78 -4.03 8.62 12.40
C VAL A 78 -3.10 9.80 12.23
N GLU A 79 -2.09 9.87 13.08
CA GLU A 79 -1.01 10.84 12.94
C GLU A 79 0.11 10.22 12.10
N LEU A 80 0.59 10.96 11.11
CA LEU A 80 1.75 10.58 10.29
C LEU A 80 2.95 11.45 10.65
N GLU A 81 4.06 10.78 10.96
CA GLU A 81 5.34 11.38 11.32
C GLU A 81 6.45 10.80 10.42
N LEU A 82 7.09 11.64 9.62
CA LEU A 82 8.23 11.27 8.80
C LEU A 82 9.53 11.36 9.63
N VAL A 83 9.83 10.26 10.31
CA VAL A 83 11.04 10.08 11.13
C VAL A 83 12.31 10.27 10.29
N SER A 84 12.29 9.82 9.02
CA SER A 84 13.34 10.10 8.04
C SER A 84 12.79 9.92 6.62
N ASP A 85 13.57 10.30 5.60
CA ASP A 85 13.23 10.07 4.18
C ASP A 85 12.97 8.59 3.83
N LYS A 86 13.28 7.65 4.73
CA LYS A 86 13.12 6.20 4.56
C LYS A 86 12.17 5.54 5.56
N LEU A 87 11.63 6.29 6.51
CA LEU A 87 10.84 5.75 7.61
C LEU A 87 9.68 6.69 7.94
N LEU A 88 8.48 6.16 7.74
CA LEU A 88 7.22 6.79 8.12
C LEU A 88 6.68 6.07 9.35
N LYS A 89 6.35 6.81 10.38
CA LYS A 89 5.67 6.31 11.57
C LYS A 89 4.22 6.78 11.53
N ALA A 90 3.31 5.86 11.82
CA ALA A 90 1.89 6.14 11.93
C ALA A 90 1.41 5.77 13.33
N ASN A 91 0.79 6.72 14.02
CA ASN A 91 0.24 6.56 15.36
C ASN A 91 -1.27 6.56 15.29
N LEU A 92 -1.92 5.53 15.83
CA LEU A 92 -3.36 5.45 15.94
C LEU A 92 -3.81 6.06 17.26
N TYR A 93 -4.68 7.07 17.18
CA TYR A 93 -5.34 7.64 18.35
C TYR A 93 -6.82 7.27 18.37
N ARG A 94 -7.35 6.93 19.54
CA ARG A 94 -8.79 6.83 19.80
C ARG A 94 -9.17 7.75 20.94
N ARG A 95 -10.11 8.66 20.70
CA ARG A 95 -10.53 9.67 21.69
C ARG A 95 -9.32 10.40 22.34
N GLY A 96 -8.32 10.74 21.52
CA GLY A 96 -7.09 11.42 21.95
C GLY A 96 -6.06 10.56 22.69
N ARG A 97 -6.27 9.25 22.82
CA ARG A 97 -5.30 8.33 23.43
C ARG A 97 -4.60 7.51 22.37
N LEU A 98 -3.28 7.42 22.44
CA LEU A 98 -2.48 6.54 21.59
C LEU A 98 -2.84 5.08 21.87
N GLU A 99 -3.34 4.36 20.87
CA GLU A 99 -3.68 2.94 20.97
C GLU A 99 -2.58 2.04 20.39
N ASP A 100 -2.01 2.41 19.24
CA ASP A 100 -1.02 1.59 18.54
C ASP A 100 -0.11 2.45 17.64
N THR A 101 1.04 1.90 17.27
CA THR A 101 2.01 2.54 16.39
C THR A 101 2.54 1.52 15.37
N ILE A 102 2.65 1.95 14.11
CA ILE A 102 3.32 1.19 13.06
C ILE A 102 4.41 2.02 12.40
N GLU A 103 5.48 1.34 12.03
CA GLU A 103 6.57 1.90 11.25
C GLU A 103 6.57 1.28 9.86
N LEU A 104 6.57 2.14 8.84
CA LEU A 104 6.57 1.80 7.43
C LEU A 104 7.89 2.25 6.82
N LYS A 105 8.66 1.27 6.35
CA LYS A 105 9.87 1.54 5.57
C LYS A 105 9.49 1.95 4.16
N GLY A 106 10.25 2.86 3.58
CA GLY A 106 9.98 3.35 2.24
C GLY A 106 11.02 4.34 1.75
N LYS A 107 10.61 5.20 0.84
CA LYS A 107 11.42 6.31 0.34
C LYS A 107 10.57 7.40 -0.29
N ILE A 108 11.03 8.65 -0.21
CA ILE A 108 10.44 9.75 -0.98
C ILE A 108 10.88 9.66 -2.43
N ARG A 109 9.92 9.69 -3.37
CA ARG A 109 10.19 9.73 -4.80
C ARG A 109 9.01 10.30 -5.58
N SER A 110 9.29 11.21 -6.51
CA SER A 110 8.29 11.80 -7.41
C SER A 110 7.11 12.46 -6.67
N GLY A 111 7.38 13.08 -5.52
CA GLY A 111 6.32 13.74 -4.73
C GLY A 111 5.53 12.83 -3.79
N TYR A 112 5.86 11.54 -3.72
CA TYR A 112 5.20 10.58 -2.85
C TYR A 112 6.17 9.96 -1.84
N PHE A 113 5.68 9.58 -0.67
CA PHE A 113 6.31 8.55 0.14
C PHE A 113 5.90 7.17 -0.40
N VAL A 114 6.87 6.43 -0.93
CA VAL A 114 6.68 5.12 -1.51
C VAL A 114 7.03 4.08 -0.46
N VAL A 115 6.03 3.36 0.05
CA VAL A 115 6.23 2.26 1.00
C VAL A 115 6.96 1.13 0.30
N ASP A 116 7.92 0.52 1.00
CA ASP A 116 8.66 -0.63 0.48
C ASP A 116 7.69 -1.75 0.08
N ARG A 117 7.92 -2.29 -1.12
CA ARG A 117 7.07 -3.34 -1.68
C ARG A 117 7.02 -4.52 -0.73
N LYS A 118 5.82 -4.98 -0.44
CA LYS A 118 5.62 -6.27 0.20
C LYS A 118 5.38 -7.34 -0.86
N LEU A 119 6.21 -8.38 -0.86
CA LEU A 119 6.15 -9.49 -1.81
C LEU A 119 6.22 -10.82 -1.06
N THR A 120 5.26 -11.71 -1.31
CA THR A 120 5.33 -13.12 -0.96
C THR A 120 5.41 -13.92 -2.25
N LEU A 121 6.48 -14.69 -2.40
CA LEU A 121 6.73 -15.53 -3.57
C LEU A 121 6.96 -16.96 -3.11
N ILE A 122 6.18 -17.90 -3.65
CA ILE A 122 6.36 -19.34 -3.44
C ILE A 122 6.64 -19.96 -4.82
N PRO A 123 7.92 -20.13 -5.19
CA PRO A 123 8.30 -20.63 -6.49
C PRO A 123 8.47 -22.16 -6.46
N LEU A 124 7.38 -22.92 -6.34
CA LEU A 124 7.43 -24.39 -6.42
C LEU A 124 7.32 -24.86 -7.88
N PRO A 125 7.99 -25.97 -8.26
CA PRO A 125 8.00 -26.49 -9.63
C PRO A 125 6.61 -26.74 -10.25
N ILE A 126 5.62 -27.06 -9.42
CA ILE A 126 4.26 -27.43 -9.83
C ILE A 126 3.25 -26.31 -9.48
N PHE A 127 3.64 -25.41 -8.58
CA PHE A 127 2.79 -24.37 -8.02
C PHE A 127 3.59 -23.07 -7.87
N TYR A 128 3.22 -22.08 -8.64
CA TYR A 128 3.71 -20.72 -8.48
C TYR A 128 2.65 -19.90 -7.76
N TYR A 129 3.06 -19.15 -6.74
CA TYR A 129 2.21 -18.16 -6.11
C TYR A 129 2.98 -16.88 -5.84
N GLN A 130 2.40 -15.76 -6.24
CA GLN A 130 2.90 -14.42 -5.98
C GLN A 130 1.78 -13.58 -5.37
N LYS A 131 2.07 -12.92 -4.25
CA LYS A 131 1.23 -11.87 -3.68
C LYS A 131 2.07 -10.61 -3.49
N GLU A 132 1.63 -9.50 -4.05
CA GLU A 132 2.30 -8.20 -3.99
C GLU A 132 1.35 -7.13 -3.46
N LEU A 133 1.87 -6.26 -2.61
CA LEU A 133 1.26 -5.00 -2.21
C LEU A 133 2.27 -3.88 -2.38
N LYS A 134 1.83 -2.79 -3.01
CA LYS A 134 2.61 -1.58 -3.17
C LYS A 134 1.75 -0.36 -2.88
N THR A 135 2.27 0.54 -2.06
CA THR A 135 1.54 1.72 -1.59
C THR A 135 2.35 2.98 -1.86
N ILE A 136 1.68 4.02 -2.33
CA ILE A 136 2.21 5.39 -2.38
C ILE A 136 1.29 6.31 -1.58
N LEU A 137 1.90 7.28 -0.91
CA LEU A 137 1.24 8.28 -0.06
C LEU A 137 1.70 9.67 -0.49
N GLY A 138 0.79 10.64 -0.56
CA GLY A 138 1.09 12.05 -0.80
C GLY A 138 -0.11 12.93 -0.44
N ASN A 139 0.01 14.25 -0.51
CA ASN A 139 -1.10 15.16 -0.21
C ASN A 139 -1.64 15.81 -1.46
N ASP A 140 -2.96 15.88 -1.60
CA ASP A 140 -3.57 16.70 -2.65
C ASP A 140 -3.37 18.22 -2.39
N ASN A 141 -3.89 19.04 -3.31
CA ASN A 141 -3.74 20.49 -3.23
C ASN A 141 -4.44 21.10 -2.01
N ASP A 142 -5.42 20.40 -1.43
CA ASP A 142 -6.17 20.82 -0.25
C ASP A 142 -5.51 20.30 1.04
N GLY A 143 -4.40 19.57 0.93
CA GLY A 143 -3.65 19.01 2.05
C GLY A 143 -4.14 17.63 2.51
N ASN A 144 -5.19 17.08 1.90
CA ASN A 144 -5.71 15.76 2.26
C ASN A 144 -4.73 14.66 1.86
N LEU A 145 -4.62 13.61 2.67
CA LEU A 145 -3.78 12.48 2.34
C LEU A 145 -4.43 11.64 1.23
N VAL A 146 -3.72 11.49 0.13
CA VAL A 146 -4.04 10.56 -0.95
C VAL A 146 -3.19 9.31 -0.79
N LEU A 147 -3.87 8.18 -0.66
CA LEU A 147 -3.28 6.85 -0.56
C LEU A 147 -3.66 6.04 -1.80
N VAL A 148 -2.68 5.48 -2.49
CA VAL A 148 -2.92 4.60 -3.65
C VAL A 148 -2.21 3.27 -3.44
N GLN A 149 -2.97 2.18 -3.45
CA GLN A 149 -2.50 0.82 -3.22
C GLN A 149 -2.75 -0.07 -4.42
N GLY A 150 -1.70 -0.64 -4.98
CA GLY A 150 -1.82 -1.76 -5.90
C GLY A 150 -1.74 -3.08 -5.15
N LYS A 151 -2.68 -3.98 -5.42
CA LYS A 151 -2.68 -5.36 -4.94
C LYS A 151 -2.62 -6.28 -6.13
N MET A 152 -1.80 -7.32 -6.03
CA MET A 152 -1.73 -8.34 -7.06
C MET A 152 -1.57 -9.69 -6.41
N THR A 153 -2.38 -10.65 -6.83
CA THR A 153 -2.19 -12.06 -6.53
C THR A 153 -2.16 -12.81 -7.85
N GLU A 154 -1.11 -13.59 -8.08
CA GLU A 154 -0.98 -14.45 -9.24
C GLU A 154 -0.69 -15.87 -8.77
N TYR A 155 -1.32 -16.84 -9.42
CA TYR A 155 -1.03 -18.24 -9.18
C TYR A 155 -1.00 -19.01 -10.50
N VAL A 156 -0.07 -19.95 -10.56
CA VAL A 156 0.01 -20.93 -11.64
C VAL A 156 -0.01 -22.30 -11.03
N TYR A 157 -1.03 -23.08 -11.36
CA TYR A 157 -1.12 -24.48 -11.01
C TYR A 157 -0.91 -25.31 -12.27
N PHE A 158 0.14 -26.14 -12.27
CA PHE A 158 0.44 -27.14 -13.30
C PHE A 158 0.26 -26.66 -14.76
N LEU A 159 1.11 -25.74 -15.26
CA LEU A 159 1.25 -25.33 -16.68
C LEU A 159 -0.03 -24.96 -17.48
N SER A 160 -1.24 -25.01 -16.90
CA SER A 160 -2.51 -24.89 -17.63
C SER A 160 -3.56 -24.07 -16.88
N LEU A 161 -3.46 -23.96 -15.54
CA LEU A 161 -4.35 -23.12 -14.74
C LEU A 161 -3.60 -21.88 -14.28
N PHE A 162 -3.82 -20.80 -15.02
CA PHE A 162 -3.36 -19.46 -14.68
C PHE A 162 -4.55 -18.69 -14.12
N GLY A 163 -4.36 -18.07 -12.97
CA GLY A 163 -5.35 -17.17 -12.40
C GLY A 163 -4.67 -16.10 -11.59
N GLY A 164 -5.37 -14.99 -11.42
CA GLY A 164 -4.86 -13.88 -10.65
C GLY A 164 -5.86 -12.75 -10.60
N ASP A 165 -5.66 -11.90 -9.62
CA ASP A 165 -6.42 -10.69 -9.42
C ASP A 165 -5.46 -9.51 -9.28
N ARG A 166 -5.87 -8.38 -9.85
CA ARG A 166 -5.14 -7.12 -9.76
C ARG A 166 -6.11 -6.02 -9.48
N ASP A 167 -5.93 -5.42 -8.32
CA ASP A 167 -6.76 -4.33 -7.86
C ASP A 167 -5.92 -3.10 -7.60
N THR A 168 -6.54 -1.92 -7.69
CA THR A 168 -5.95 -0.68 -7.23
C THR A 168 -6.99 0.11 -6.48
N VAL A 169 -6.69 0.35 -5.20
CA VAL A 169 -7.52 1.16 -4.31
C VAL A 169 -6.89 2.55 -4.23
N THR A 170 -7.72 3.58 -4.39
CA THR A 170 -7.35 4.97 -4.12
C THR A 170 -8.28 5.47 -3.02
N ALA A 171 -7.71 6.01 -1.96
CA ALA A 171 -8.46 6.58 -0.85
C ALA A 171 -7.94 7.98 -0.53
N ARG A 172 -8.84 8.83 -0.02
CA ARG A 172 -8.54 10.16 0.48
C ARG A 172 -8.93 10.28 1.94
N TYR A 173 -8.08 10.90 2.73
CA TYR A 173 -8.32 11.13 4.15
C TYR A 173 -8.10 12.60 4.47
N ALA A 174 -9.12 13.22 5.07
CA ALA A 174 -9.06 14.64 5.40
C ALA A 174 -7.97 14.91 6.43
N LYS A 175 -7.23 16.00 6.22
CA LYS A 175 -6.27 16.49 7.23
C LYS A 175 -7.04 17.27 8.30
N LEU A 176 -6.70 17.06 9.56
CA LEU A 176 -7.40 17.66 10.71
C LEU A 176 -6.69 18.90 11.28
N ASP A 177 -5.39 19.05 10.99
CA ASP A 177 -4.54 20.17 11.41
C ASP A 177 -3.68 20.71 10.27
#